data_AF-A0A443HRG6-F1
#
_entry.id   AF-A0A443HRG6-F1
#
_cell.length_a   1.000
_cell.length_b   1.000
_cell.length_c   1.000
_cell.angle_alpha   90.00
_cell.angle_beta   90.00
_cell.angle_gamma   90.00
#
_symmetry.space_group_name_H-M   'P 1'
#
loop_
_entity.id
_entity.type
_entity.pdbx_description
1 polymer ?
#
loop_
_entity_poly.entity_id
_entity_poly.type
_entity_poly.pdbx_seq_one_letter_code
_entity_poly.pdbx_strand_id
1 'polypeptide(L)'
;MTELYRMRMGQDLVRLTDCRGVQEAYGTEGTRLFPFCFKVPRQVLTPNGLKEGTDLVQCLPSSMNVAFENRSPNSHVHGCRGKSKISYGIRAQLVRNGTVTVEMERPISLFPTLDQEPPVCTSDFPGEYILSEKKTLRALWPFRRVGELHVETSEATPFEFSSEKQSASASVKIKLRYSRACHSCGPPEPFYGTVISRLRSTTFVSIMPQQRMPTRKEAQRSPWMTKHSTYHMNHKRKLRFSPWKPAKPNGNTLMSQGSEWESEATLVVEYSGDTFPEPTFASSLASRRYALCMSMEIEGCGRTTVDLSVPVSIRYTAKPWDRRPSLLESLSAVLAERLSLGAEALSNQADFLLRTRDEPPIYVA
;
A
#
# COMPACT_ATOMS: atom_id res chain seq x y z
N MET A 1 -29.94 2.59 27.11
CA MET A 1 -28.99 1.65 27.74
C MET A 1 -27.92 1.37 26.69
N THR A 2 -26.69 1.85 26.89
CA THR A 2 -25.65 1.87 25.84
C THR A 2 -24.67 0.75 26.12
N GLU A 3 -24.78 -0.37 25.39
CA GLU A 3 -23.83 -1.47 25.53
C GLU A 3 -22.53 -1.14 24.80
N LEU A 4 -21.48 -0.86 25.58
CA LEU A 4 -20.15 -0.61 25.08
C LEU A 4 -19.43 -1.94 24.89
N TYR A 5 -19.50 -2.49 23.69
CA TYR A 5 -18.81 -3.73 23.35
C TYR A 5 -17.31 -3.48 23.17
N ARG A 6 -16.49 -4.02 24.08
CA ARG A 6 -15.03 -4.04 23.93
C ARG A 6 -14.61 -5.38 23.34
N MET A 7 -14.21 -5.37 22.08
CA MET A 7 -13.76 -6.57 21.37
C MET A 7 -12.24 -6.53 21.17
N ARG A 8 -11.55 -7.64 21.45
CA ARG A 8 -10.10 -7.79 21.30
C ARG A 8 -9.80 -9.14 20.66
N MET A 9 -8.99 -9.13 19.60
CA MET A 9 -8.47 -10.33 18.96
C MET A 9 -6.94 -10.25 18.91
N GLY A 10 -6.27 -11.37 19.17
CA GLY A 10 -4.82 -11.52 19.06
C GLY A 10 -4.52 -12.83 18.36
N GLN A 11 -3.52 -12.83 17.49
CA GLN A 11 -3.15 -14.00 16.72
C GLN A 11 -1.64 -14.02 16.50
N ASP A 12 -1.01 -15.14 16.83
CA ASP A 12 0.37 -15.41 16.46
C ASP A 12 0.38 -16.06 15.09
N LEU A 13 1.03 -15.40 14.12
CA LEU A 13 1.02 -15.83 12.72
C LEU A 13 2.17 -16.78 12.40
N VAL A 14 3.34 -16.52 12.97
CA VAL A 14 4.56 -17.28 12.72
C VAL A 14 5.47 -17.21 13.93
N ARG A 15 6.05 -18.35 14.29
CA ARG A 15 7.11 -18.46 15.28
C ARG A 15 8.19 -19.36 14.72
N LEU A 16 9.37 -18.80 14.50
CA LEU A 16 10.56 -19.53 14.10
C LEU A 16 11.51 -19.58 15.29
N THR A 17 12.18 -20.70 15.48
CA THR A 17 13.06 -20.91 16.65
C THR A 17 14.34 -21.59 16.18
N ASP A 18 15.47 -21.08 16.63
CA ASP A 18 16.81 -21.64 16.46
C ASP A 18 17.39 -21.85 17.86
N CYS A 19 17.81 -23.07 18.18
CA CYS A 19 18.33 -23.44 19.49
C CYS A 19 19.79 -23.83 19.33
N ARG A 20 20.68 -23.15 20.04
CA ARG A 20 22.13 -23.37 19.93
C ARG A 20 22.75 -23.68 21.28
N GLY A 21 23.64 -24.66 21.30
CA GLY A 21 24.47 -24.95 22.46
C GLY A 21 25.51 -23.86 22.69
N VAL A 22 25.93 -23.68 23.94
CA VAL A 22 27.03 -22.76 24.29
C VAL A 22 28.34 -23.10 23.57
N GLN A 23 28.53 -24.37 23.20
CA GLN A 23 29.68 -24.87 22.45
C GLN A 23 29.69 -24.42 20.98
N GLU A 24 28.55 -23.95 20.45
CA GLU A 24 28.40 -23.46 19.08
C GLU A 24 28.64 -21.94 18.96
N ALA A 25 29.01 -21.30 20.07
CA ALA A 25 29.30 -19.87 20.10
C ALA A 25 30.69 -19.57 19.53
N TYR A 26 30.78 -18.53 18.71
CA TYR A 26 32.06 -17.97 18.25
C TYR A 26 32.45 -16.78 19.12
N GLY A 27 33.73 -16.38 19.15
CA GLY A 27 34.20 -15.17 19.82
C GLY A 27 35.39 -15.37 20.75
N THR A 28 35.76 -14.31 21.46
CA THR A 28 36.89 -14.26 22.40
C THR A 28 36.44 -14.52 23.84
N GLU A 29 37.39 -14.67 24.77
CA GLU A 29 37.08 -14.67 26.20
C GLU A 29 36.38 -13.36 26.59
N GLY A 30 35.10 -13.46 26.95
CA GLY A 30 34.25 -12.34 27.36
C GLY A 30 33.08 -12.04 26.42
N THR A 31 33.14 -12.39 25.13
CA THR A 31 32.03 -12.18 24.18
C THR A 31 31.74 -13.43 23.37
N ARG A 32 30.50 -13.90 23.46
CA ARG A 32 29.99 -15.07 22.71
C ARG A 32 28.97 -14.64 21.67
N LEU A 33 29.14 -15.12 20.45
CA LEU A 33 28.32 -14.79 19.30
C LEU A 33 27.54 -16.03 18.86
N PHE A 34 26.23 -15.84 18.72
CA PHE A 34 25.29 -16.86 18.27
C PHE A 34 24.66 -16.36 16.96
N PRO A 35 25.28 -16.62 15.79
CA PRO A 35 24.68 -16.23 14.52
C PRO A 35 23.37 -16.97 14.35
N PHE A 36 22.34 -16.35 13.77
CA PHE A 36 21.07 -17.02 13.47
C PHE A 36 20.60 -16.62 12.07
N CYS A 37 19.82 -17.49 11.44
CA CYS A 37 19.23 -17.22 10.13
C CYS A 37 17.85 -17.85 10.06
N PHE A 38 16.84 -17.03 9.78
CA PHE A 38 15.46 -17.48 9.63
C PHE A 38 15.02 -17.26 8.18
N LYS A 39 14.46 -18.31 7.58
CA LYS A 39 13.71 -18.17 6.33
C LYS A 39 12.26 -17.87 6.69
N VAL A 40 11.84 -16.64 6.49
CA VAL A 40 10.46 -16.23 6.77
C VAL A 40 9.55 -16.82 5.70
N PRO A 41 8.50 -17.58 6.06
CA PRO A 41 7.59 -18.15 5.08
C PRO A 41 6.77 -17.03 4.42
N ARG A 42 6.58 -17.12 3.10
CA ARG A 42 5.74 -16.15 2.37
C ARG A 42 4.26 -16.27 2.79
N GLN A 43 3.81 -17.50 3.06
CA GLN A 43 2.44 -17.83 3.40
C GLN A 43 2.35 -18.51 4.76
N VAL A 44 1.28 -18.25 5.49
CA VAL A 44 0.96 -18.88 6.77
C VAL A 44 -0.48 -19.40 6.74
N LEU A 45 -0.72 -20.47 7.50
CA LEU A 45 -2.06 -20.97 7.76
C LEU A 45 -2.64 -20.23 8.93
N THR A 46 -3.88 -19.76 8.77
CA THR A 46 -4.61 -19.12 9.86
C THR A 46 -5.96 -19.77 10.09
N PRO A 47 -6.36 -19.98 11.36
CA PRO A 47 -7.66 -20.55 11.67
C PRO A 47 -8.76 -19.67 11.10
N ASN A 48 -9.55 -20.24 10.20
CA ASN A 48 -10.79 -19.64 9.76
C ASN A 48 -11.83 -19.94 10.83
N GLY A 49 -11.98 -19.05 11.82
CA GLY A 49 -12.85 -19.19 13.00
C GLY A 49 -14.34 -19.49 12.76
N LEU A 50 -14.70 -19.89 11.54
CA LEU A 50 -15.99 -20.38 11.10
C LEU A 50 -16.12 -21.91 11.22
N LYS A 51 -15.05 -22.73 11.01
CA LYS A 51 -15.06 -24.21 11.16
C LYS A 51 -13.65 -24.81 11.35
N GLU A 52 -13.50 -25.79 12.25
CA GLU A 52 -12.28 -26.61 12.36
C GLU A 52 -11.94 -27.27 11.01
N GLY A 53 -10.66 -27.24 10.63
CA GLY A 53 -10.17 -27.85 9.38
C GLY A 53 -10.29 -27.00 8.11
N THR A 54 -10.71 -25.73 8.20
CA THR A 54 -10.74 -24.80 7.05
C THR A 54 -9.68 -23.71 7.15
N ASP A 55 -8.40 -24.08 7.32
CA ASP A 55 -7.34 -23.07 7.43
C ASP A 55 -7.24 -22.19 6.19
N LEU A 56 -7.07 -20.89 6.42
CA LEU A 56 -6.80 -19.92 5.36
C LEU A 56 -5.32 -19.79 5.14
N VAL A 57 -4.89 -20.15 3.94
CA VAL A 57 -3.59 -19.79 3.41
C VAL A 57 -3.61 -18.30 3.11
N GLN A 58 -2.76 -17.53 3.78
CA GLN A 58 -2.62 -16.10 3.53
C GLN A 58 -1.14 -15.70 3.51
N CYS A 59 -0.82 -14.65 2.76
CA CYS A 59 0.49 -14.03 2.84
C CYS A 59 0.71 -13.44 4.24
N LEU A 60 1.97 -13.37 4.69
CA LEU A 60 2.28 -12.60 5.88
C LEU A 60 1.86 -11.14 5.67
N PRO A 61 1.08 -10.54 6.59
CA PRO A 61 0.75 -9.14 6.49
C PRO A 61 1.98 -8.28 6.75
N SER A 62 1.93 -7.02 6.30
CA SER A 62 2.99 -6.08 6.61
C SER A 62 2.87 -5.53 8.02
N SER A 63 4.00 -5.12 8.59
CA SER A 63 4.01 -4.39 9.86
C SER A 63 3.14 -3.15 9.74
N MET A 64 2.25 -2.97 10.72
CA MET A 64 1.24 -1.92 10.68
C MET A 64 0.88 -1.50 12.10
N ASN A 65 0.65 -0.21 12.31
CA ASN A 65 0.10 0.30 13.56
C ASN A 65 -0.88 1.44 13.26
N VAL A 66 -2.17 1.15 13.32
CA VAL A 66 -3.23 2.10 12.99
C VAL A 66 -4.16 2.23 14.18
N ALA A 67 -4.36 3.47 14.62
CA ALA A 67 -5.45 3.83 15.51
C ALA A 67 -6.57 4.45 14.67
N PHE A 68 -7.81 4.07 14.96
CA PHE A 68 -8.98 4.58 14.26
C PHE A 68 -10.02 5.07 15.24
N GLU A 69 -10.64 6.18 14.88
CA GLU A 69 -11.78 6.77 15.56
C GLU A 69 -12.81 7.11 14.50
N ASN A 70 -13.84 6.27 14.39
CA ASN A 70 -14.94 6.53 13.46
C ASN A 70 -16.00 7.34 14.21
N ARG A 71 -15.90 8.66 14.13
CA ARG A 71 -16.97 9.55 14.60
C ARG A 71 -18.09 9.50 13.58
N SER A 72 -19.18 8.82 13.90
CA SER A 72 -20.40 8.96 13.12
C SER A 72 -20.86 10.43 13.18
N PRO A 73 -21.21 11.05 12.05
CA PRO A 73 -21.84 12.38 12.06
C PRO A 73 -23.27 12.35 12.63
N ASN A 74 -23.85 11.17 12.80
CA ASN A 74 -25.17 10.96 13.38
C ASN A 74 -25.02 10.54 14.85
N SER A 75 -25.57 11.34 15.78
CA SER A 75 -25.51 11.10 17.24
C SER A 75 -26.15 9.78 17.68
N HIS A 76 -27.03 9.22 16.85
CA HIS A 76 -27.70 7.94 17.08
C HIS A 76 -26.95 6.71 16.58
N VAL A 77 -25.85 6.88 15.82
CA VAL A 77 -25.04 5.78 15.32
C VAL A 77 -23.75 5.73 16.12
N HIS A 78 -23.55 4.63 16.83
CA HIS A 78 -22.38 4.43 17.69
C HIS A 78 -21.09 4.50 16.87
N GLY A 79 -20.15 5.31 17.33
CA GLY A 79 -18.81 5.38 16.75
C GLY A 79 -17.94 4.21 17.23
N CYS A 80 -17.14 3.64 16.33
CA CYS A 80 -16.16 2.61 16.68
C CYS A 80 -14.79 3.25 16.86
N ARG A 81 -14.16 3.04 18.02
CA ARG A 81 -12.75 3.38 18.27
C ARG A 81 -11.96 2.12 18.48
N GLY A 82 -10.75 2.06 17.94
CA GLY A 82 -9.87 0.92 18.16
C GLY A 82 -8.46 1.14 17.65
N LYS A 83 -7.65 0.12 17.85
CA LYS A 83 -6.25 0.08 17.44
C LYS A 83 -5.97 -1.30 16.87
N SER A 84 -5.29 -1.33 15.73
CA SER A 84 -4.74 -2.53 15.13
C SER A 84 -3.23 -2.42 15.06
N LYS A 85 -2.53 -3.48 15.48
CA LYS A 85 -1.08 -3.56 15.45
C LYS A 85 -0.67 -4.93 14.91
N ILE A 86 0.14 -4.92 13.86
CA ILE A 86 0.85 -6.07 13.32
C ILE A 86 2.32 -5.79 13.57
N SER A 87 2.96 -6.60 14.39
CA SER A 87 4.37 -6.42 14.76
C SER A 87 5.13 -7.72 14.69
N TYR A 88 6.38 -7.60 14.28
CA TYR A 88 7.34 -8.68 14.23
C TYR A 88 8.49 -8.32 15.17
N GLY A 89 9.13 -9.34 15.72
CA GLY A 89 10.24 -9.16 16.65
C GLY A 89 11.16 -10.36 16.62
N ILE A 90 12.43 -10.11 16.88
CA ILE A 90 13.44 -11.14 17.12
C ILE A 90 13.61 -11.25 18.62
N ARG A 91 13.37 -12.45 19.14
CA ARG A 91 13.47 -12.74 20.57
C ARG A 91 14.64 -13.67 20.81
N ALA A 92 15.56 -13.24 21.67
CA ALA A 92 16.69 -14.03 22.13
C ALA A 92 16.47 -14.45 23.58
N GLN A 93 16.62 -15.73 23.87
CA GLN A 93 16.44 -16.29 25.21
C GLN A 93 17.68 -17.11 25.59
N LEU A 94 18.23 -16.85 26.78
CA LEU A 94 19.23 -17.72 27.40
C LEU A 94 18.51 -18.71 28.30
N VAL A 95 18.67 -20.00 28.03
CA VAL A 95 18.03 -21.08 28.80
C VAL A 95 19.10 -21.85 29.57
N ARG A 96 18.91 -21.99 30.88
CA ARG A 96 19.77 -22.78 31.77
C ARG A 96 18.91 -23.78 32.54
N ASN A 97 19.26 -25.07 32.49
CA ASN A 97 18.53 -26.14 33.17
C ASN A 97 17.01 -26.14 32.86
N GLY A 98 16.63 -25.88 31.60
CA GLY A 98 15.23 -25.82 31.18
C GLY A 98 14.48 -24.54 31.56
N THR A 99 15.14 -23.58 32.20
CA THR A 99 14.55 -22.29 32.62
C THR A 99 15.15 -21.13 31.83
N VAL A 100 14.31 -20.20 31.37
CA VAL A 100 14.78 -18.96 30.72
C VAL A 100 15.37 -18.05 31.80
N THR A 101 16.68 -17.79 31.73
CA THR A 101 17.38 -16.92 32.69
C THR A 101 17.46 -15.47 32.22
N VAL A 102 17.50 -15.25 30.91
CA VAL A 102 17.56 -13.92 30.28
C VAL A 102 16.71 -13.94 29.02
N GLU A 103 15.95 -12.88 28.77
CA GLU A 103 15.17 -12.68 27.56
C GLU A 103 15.36 -11.25 27.05
N MET A 104 15.56 -11.11 25.74
CA MET A 104 15.59 -9.84 25.04
C MET A 104 14.73 -9.92 23.78
N GLU A 105 14.04 -8.84 23.46
CA GLU A 105 13.23 -8.72 22.25
C GLU A 105 13.61 -7.45 21.48
N ARG A 106 13.93 -7.61 20.18
CA ARG A 106 14.15 -6.50 19.25
C ARG A 106 12.99 -6.43 18.26
N PRO A 107 12.19 -5.35 18.24
CA PRO A 107 11.14 -5.19 17.24
C PRO A 107 11.75 -5.00 15.85
N ILE A 108 11.07 -5.52 14.83
CA ILE A 108 11.44 -5.34 13.42
C ILE A 108 10.20 -4.93 12.60
N SER A 109 10.44 -4.10 11.58
CA SER A 109 9.43 -3.79 10.56
C SER A 109 9.60 -4.75 9.39
N LEU A 110 8.67 -5.68 9.24
CA LEU A 110 8.61 -6.62 8.12
C LEU A 110 7.68 -6.10 7.02
N PHE A 111 8.23 -5.85 5.83
CA PHE A 111 7.48 -5.58 4.59
C PHE A 111 7.79 -6.69 3.57
N PRO A 112 6.89 -7.69 3.40
CA PRO A 112 7.07 -8.76 2.45
C PRO A 112 7.17 -8.23 1.02
N THR A 113 8.15 -8.72 0.27
CA THR A 113 8.20 -8.50 -1.17
C THR A 113 7.07 -9.31 -1.82
N LEU A 114 6.14 -8.60 -2.43
CA LEU A 114 5.03 -9.20 -3.18
C LEU A 114 5.41 -9.30 -4.65
N ASP A 115 5.13 -10.44 -5.27
CA ASP A 115 5.16 -10.61 -6.73
C ASP A 115 4.07 -9.76 -7.39
N GLN A 116 4.12 -9.60 -8.72
CA GLN A 116 3.15 -8.74 -9.41
C GLN A 116 1.76 -9.34 -9.32
N GLU A 117 0.92 -8.71 -8.50
CA GLU A 117 -0.49 -9.06 -8.40
C GLU A 117 -1.20 -8.76 -9.73
N PRO A 118 -2.19 -9.58 -10.10
CA PRO A 118 -3.03 -9.30 -11.26
C PRO A 118 -3.77 -7.96 -11.06
N PRO A 119 -4.17 -7.30 -12.15
CA PRO A 119 -4.96 -6.07 -12.06
C PRO A 119 -6.19 -6.23 -11.17
N VAL A 120 -6.50 -5.18 -10.40
CA VAL A 120 -7.63 -5.15 -9.48
C VAL A 120 -8.93 -5.26 -10.26
N CYS A 121 -9.71 -6.28 -9.95
CA CYS A 121 -11.07 -6.46 -10.44
C CYS A 121 -11.99 -5.37 -9.85
N THR A 122 -12.17 -4.26 -10.56
CA THR A 122 -12.94 -3.11 -10.03
C THR A 122 -14.41 -3.41 -9.78
N SER A 123 -14.99 -4.44 -10.41
CA SER A 123 -16.35 -4.90 -10.12
C SER A 123 -16.51 -5.47 -8.72
N ASP A 124 -15.43 -5.97 -8.11
CA ASP A 124 -15.44 -6.48 -6.73
C ASP A 124 -15.54 -5.33 -5.70
N PHE A 125 -15.31 -4.09 -6.14
CA PHE A 125 -15.31 -2.88 -5.31
C PHE A 125 -16.25 -1.80 -5.86
N PRO A 126 -17.57 -2.06 -5.92
CA PRO A 126 -18.51 -1.19 -6.61
C PRO A 126 -18.60 0.20 -5.97
N GLY A 127 -18.33 1.23 -6.79
CA GLY A 127 -18.36 2.64 -6.40
C GLY A 127 -17.12 3.12 -5.64
N GLU A 128 -16.08 2.31 -5.55
CA GLU A 128 -14.83 2.69 -4.89
C GLU A 128 -13.76 3.22 -5.84
N TYR A 129 -13.72 2.62 -7.02
CA TYR A 129 -12.88 3.00 -8.13
C TYR A 129 -13.74 3.61 -9.23
N ILE A 130 -13.28 4.73 -9.78
CA ILE A 130 -13.93 5.49 -10.85
C ILE A 130 -12.87 5.60 -11.95
N LEU A 131 -12.93 4.67 -12.91
CA LEU A 131 -11.99 4.60 -14.03
C LEU A 131 -12.47 5.38 -15.24
N SER A 132 -13.72 5.85 -15.23
CA SER A 132 -14.26 6.61 -16.32
C SER A 132 -15.35 7.57 -15.85
N GLU A 133 -15.38 8.76 -16.43
CA GLU A 133 -16.43 9.73 -16.19
C GLU A 133 -16.81 10.44 -17.49
N LYS A 134 -18.11 10.68 -17.66
CA LYS A 134 -18.66 11.43 -18.80
C LYS A 134 -19.11 12.80 -18.36
N LYS A 135 -18.74 13.82 -19.13
CA LYS A 135 -19.16 15.20 -18.91
C LYS A 135 -19.73 15.80 -20.18
N THR A 136 -20.85 16.48 -20.04
CA THR A 136 -21.43 17.25 -21.13
C THR A 136 -20.73 18.60 -21.24
N LEU A 137 -20.14 18.88 -22.39
CA LEU A 137 -19.52 20.17 -22.68
C LEU A 137 -20.56 21.15 -23.19
N ARG A 138 -20.55 22.37 -22.64
CA ARG A 138 -21.47 23.45 -23.01
C ARG A 138 -20.68 24.71 -23.34
N ALA A 139 -21.13 25.44 -24.37
CA ALA A 139 -20.60 26.75 -24.68
C ALA A 139 -20.96 27.74 -23.56
N LEU A 140 -20.12 28.75 -23.34
CA LEU A 140 -20.35 29.75 -22.29
C LEU A 140 -21.57 30.62 -22.60
N TRP A 141 -21.82 30.94 -23.87
CA TRP A 141 -23.00 31.66 -24.29
C TRP A 141 -23.27 31.51 -25.80
N PRO A 142 -24.49 31.14 -26.22
CA PRO A 142 -25.55 30.55 -25.39
C PRO A 142 -25.09 29.19 -24.82
N PHE A 143 -25.64 28.73 -23.68
CA PHE A 143 -25.33 27.47 -22.97
C PHE A 143 -25.67 26.17 -23.74
N ARG A 144 -25.43 26.17 -25.05
CA ARG A 144 -25.68 25.09 -25.99
C ARG A 144 -24.71 23.95 -25.74
N ARG A 145 -25.21 22.72 -25.82
CA ARG A 145 -24.39 21.51 -25.80
C ARG A 145 -23.45 21.52 -27.01
N VAL A 146 -22.15 21.44 -26.75
CA VAL A 146 -21.09 21.38 -27.78
C VAL A 146 -20.73 19.93 -28.07
N GLY A 147 -20.65 19.11 -27.02
CA GLY A 147 -20.37 17.68 -27.14
C GLY A 147 -20.39 16.97 -25.80
N GLU A 148 -19.88 15.76 -25.78
CA GLU A 148 -19.65 14.95 -24.59
C GLU A 148 -18.18 14.56 -24.54
N LEU A 149 -17.58 14.78 -23.38
CA LEU A 149 -16.21 14.38 -23.07
C LEU A 149 -16.28 13.17 -22.15
N HIS A 150 -15.77 12.05 -22.61
CA HIS A 150 -15.57 10.86 -21.84
C HIS A 150 -14.09 10.74 -21.49
N VAL A 151 -13.79 10.74 -20.20
CA VAL A 151 -12.45 10.51 -19.69
C VAL A 151 -12.39 9.08 -19.22
N GLU A 152 -11.41 8.33 -19.69
CA GLU A 152 -11.17 6.93 -19.39
C GLU A 152 -9.74 6.75 -18.87
N THR A 153 -9.57 5.82 -17.95
CA THR A 153 -8.26 5.42 -17.45
C THR A 153 -8.28 3.94 -17.07
N SER A 154 -7.09 3.40 -16.79
CA SER A 154 -6.89 2.05 -16.30
C SER A 154 -6.18 2.10 -14.96
N GLU A 155 -6.02 0.94 -14.32
CA GLU A 155 -5.15 0.80 -13.15
C GLU A 155 -3.77 1.45 -13.37
N ALA A 156 -3.29 2.12 -12.32
CA ALA A 156 -1.99 2.78 -12.33
C ALA A 156 -0.88 1.75 -12.09
N THR A 157 0.32 2.01 -12.60
CA THR A 157 1.49 1.19 -12.24
C THR A 157 1.76 1.26 -10.74
N PRO A 158 2.29 0.20 -10.12
CA PRO A 158 2.61 0.19 -8.70
C PRO A 158 3.59 1.32 -8.33
N PHE A 159 3.48 1.84 -7.11
CA PHE A 159 4.58 2.53 -6.46
C PHE A 159 5.58 1.48 -5.97
N GLU A 160 6.70 1.36 -6.65
CA GLU A 160 7.77 0.43 -6.30
C GLU A 160 8.87 1.14 -5.51
N PHE A 161 8.99 0.77 -4.25
CA PHE A 161 10.04 1.21 -3.35
C PHE A 161 11.15 0.17 -3.26
N SER A 162 12.38 0.62 -3.02
CA SER A 162 13.52 -0.25 -2.74
C SER A 162 14.32 0.28 -1.56
N SER A 163 15.23 -0.54 -1.03
CA SER A 163 16.12 -0.13 0.05
C SER A 163 17.02 1.07 -0.32
N GLU A 164 17.28 1.28 -1.62
CA GLU A 164 18.14 2.35 -2.12
C GLU A 164 17.37 3.60 -2.55
N LYS A 165 16.07 3.46 -2.84
CA LYS A 165 15.23 4.54 -3.35
C LYS A 165 14.07 4.81 -2.40
N GLN A 166 14.17 5.92 -1.68
CA GLN A 166 13.11 6.41 -0.78
C GLN A 166 11.94 7.05 -1.54
N SER A 167 12.08 7.31 -2.84
CA SER A 167 10.99 7.74 -3.69
C SER A 167 10.54 6.62 -4.63
N ALA A 168 9.24 6.64 -4.94
CA ALA A 168 8.63 5.76 -5.92
C ALA A 168 7.74 6.59 -6.85
N SER A 169 7.51 6.11 -8.06
CA SER A 169 6.59 6.76 -9.00
C SER A 169 5.58 5.77 -9.54
N ALA A 170 4.33 6.22 -9.66
CA ALA A 170 3.27 5.54 -10.38
C ALA A 170 2.94 6.30 -11.66
N SER A 171 2.56 5.58 -12.70
CA SER A 171 2.12 6.15 -13.97
C SER A 171 0.69 5.69 -14.26
N VAL A 172 -0.11 6.61 -14.78
CA VAL A 172 -1.51 6.35 -15.15
C VAL A 172 -1.78 6.95 -16.53
N LYS A 173 -2.31 6.11 -17.43
CA LYS A 173 -2.72 6.53 -18.76
C LYS A 173 -4.13 7.11 -18.69
N ILE A 174 -4.29 8.31 -19.23
CA ILE A 174 -5.57 9.00 -19.31
C ILE A 174 -5.91 9.13 -20.79
N LYS A 175 -7.09 8.63 -21.15
CA LYS A 175 -7.65 8.72 -22.49
C LYS A 175 -8.86 9.64 -22.46
N LEU A 176 -8.88 10.59 -23.37
CA LEU A 176 -10.02 11.44 -23.64
C LEU A 176 -10.72 10.94 -24.90
N ARG A 177 -12.05 10.88 -24.85
CA ARG A 177 -12.92 10.64 -25.99
C ARG A 177 -13.92 11.77 -26.08
N TYR A 178 -13.98 12.42 -27.22
CA TYR A 178 -14.91 13.51 -27.47
C TYR A 178 -15.90 13.11 -28.54
N SER A 179 -17.20 13.19 -28.25
CA SER A 179 -18.27 13.05 -29.23
C SER A 179 -18.96 14.39 -29.46
N ARG A 180 -19.04 14.78 -30.73
CA ARG A 180 -19.68 16.05 -31.12
C ARG A 180 -21.19 15.98 -30.96
N ALA A 181 -21.81 17.05 -30.46
CA ALA A 181 -23.27 17.21 -30.46
C ALA A 181 -23.79 18.01 -31.66
N CYS A 182 -22.89 18.65 -32.43
CA CYS A 182 -23.22 19.53 -33.55
C CYS A 182 -22.22 19.32 -34.69
N HIS A 183 -22.69 19.30 -35.95
CA HIS A 183 -21.87 19.05 -37.14
C HIS A 183 -20.77 20.09 -37.38
N SER A 184 -20.94 21.32 -36.89
CA SER A 184 -19.95 22.40 -37.02
C SER A 184 -18.95 22.50 -35.86
N CYS A 185 -19.07 21.65 -34.83
CA CYS A 185 -18.19 21.71 -33.66
C CYS A 185 -17.09 20.65 -33.78
N GLY A 186 -15.84 21.11 -33.91
CA GLY A 186 -14.65 20.29 -33.72
C GLY A 186 -14.41 19.97 -32.23
N PRO A 187 -13.40 19.13 -31.92
CA PRO A 187 -12.93 18.99 -30.55
C PRO A 187 -12.35 20.32 -30.04
N PRO A 188 -12.43 20.61 -28.73
CA PRO A 188 -11.90 21.85 -28.17
C PRO A 188 -10.36 21.90 -28.26
N GLU A 189 -9.84 23.10 -28.53
CA GLU A 189 -8.44 23.48 -28.33
C GLU A 189 -8.38 24.36 -27.04
N PRO A 190 -7.39 24.26 -26.12
CA PRO A 190 -6.07 23.64 -26.22
C PRO A 190 -5.83 22.43 -25.27
N PHE A 191 -4.71 21.75 -25.56
CA PHE A 191 -4.30 20.39 -25.20
C PHE A 191 -3.77 20.19 -23.77
N TYR A 192 -4.27 20.94 -22.79
CA TYR A 192 -3.77 20.83 -21.42
C TYR A 192 -4.89 20.54 -20.41
N GLY A 193 -4.55 19.74 -19.41
CA GLY A 193 -5.37 19.56 -18.23
C GLY A 193 -4.55 19.83 -16.98
N THR A 194 -5.16 20.46 -15.98
CA THR A 194 -4.56 20.54 -14.64
C THR A 194 -5.09 19.37 -13.82
N VAL A 195 -4.18 18.51 -13.34
CA VAL A 195 -4.52 17.35 -12.51
C VAL A 195 -4.02 17.57 -11.10
N ILE A 196 -4.93 17.46 -10.12
CA ILE A 196 -4.62 17.39 -8.69
C ILE A 196 -4.73 15.93 -8.27
N SER A 197 -3.61 15.36 -7.83
CA SER A 197 -3.47 13.94 -7.47
C SER A 197 -3.23 13.78 -5.97
N ARG A 198 -3.94 12.83 -5.35
CA ARG A 198 -3.80 12.45 -3.93
C ARG A 198 -3.81 10.94 -3.80
N LEU A 199 -2.99 10.39 -2.92
CA LEU A 199 -2.93 8.95 -2.65
C LEU A 199 -3.79 8.64 -1.44
N ARG A 200 -4.91 7.95 -1.63
CA ARG A 200 -5.75 7.50 -0.52
C ARG A 200 -5.29 6.12 -0.07
N SER A 201 -4.82 5.99 1.17
CA SER A 201 -4.72 4.68 1.82
C SER A 201 -6.03 4.34 2.52
N THR A 202 -6.48 3.10 2.44
CA THR A 202 -7.61 2.62 3.24
C THR A 202 -7.25 1.28 3.88
N THR A 203 -7.24 1.29 5.21
CA THR A 203 -7.01 0.12 6.05
C THR A 203 -8.35 -0.40 6.56
N PHE A 204 -8.58 -1.69 6.39
CA PHE A 204 -9.71 -2.41 6.96
C PHE A 204 -9.19 -3.30 8.08
N VAL A 205 -9.89 -3.28 9.20
CA VAL A 205 -9.58 -4.13 10.35
C VAL A 205 -10.85 -4.84 10.76
N SER A 206 -10.75 -6.14 10.96
CA SER A 206 -11.83 -7.01 11.41
C SER A 206 -11.38 -7.82 12.61
N ILE A 207 -12.32 -8.13 13.51
CA ILE A 207 -12.12 -9.15 14.56
C ILE A 207 -12.58 -10.54 14.12
N MET A 208 -13.26 -10.62 12.97
CA MET A 208 -13.68 -11.88 12.35
C MET A 208 -12.87 -12.14 11.08
N PRO A 209 -12.35 -13.38 10.88
CA PRO A 209 -11.64 -13.73 9.65
C PRO A 209 -12.44 -13.42 8.39
N GLN A 210 -11.78 -12.79 7.43
CA GLN A 210 -12.32 -12.41 6.12
C GLN A 210 -11.72 -13.31 5.04
N GLN A 211 -12.57 -13.76 4.13
CA GLN A 211 -12.20 -14.61 2.98
C GLN A 211 -11.70 -13.80 1.78
N ARG A 212 -12.07 -12.52 1.73
CA ARG A 212 -11.73 -11.59 0.67
C ARG A 212 -11.54 -10.20 1.23
N MET A 213 -10.96 -9.32 0.42
CA MET A 213 -10.88 -7.91 0.78
C MET A 213 -12.29 -7.31 0.92
N PRO A 214 -12.55 -6.58 2.02
CA PRO A 214 -13.84 -5.95 2.24
C PRO A 214 -14.01 -4.67 1.43
N THR A 215 -15.23 -4.42 1.03
CA THR A 215 -15.65 -3.14 0.45
C THR A 215 -15.85 -2.08 1.53
N ARG A 216 -15.82 -0.80 1.14
CA ARG A 216 -16.16 0.32 2.02
C ARG A 216 -17.59 0.22 2.56
N LYS A 217 -18.52 -0.30 1.76
CA LYS A 217 -19.93 -0.49 2.15
C LYS A 217 -20.07 -1.61 3.18
N GLU A 218 -19.33 -2.70 3.03
CA GLU A 218 -19.31 -3.81 4.00
C GLU A 218 -18.75 -3.35 5.35
N ALA A 219 -17.63 -2.63 5.34
CA ALA A 219 -17.04 -2.09 6.57
C ALA A 219 -17.96 -1.08 7.28
N GLN A 220 -18.81 -0.36 6.55
CA GLN A 220 -19.79 0.56 7.15
C GLN A 220 -20.98 -0.15 7.80
N ARG A 221 -21.34 -1.34 7.30
CA ARG A 221 -22.49 -2.11 7.78
C ARG A 221 -22.13 -3.15 8.84
N SER A 222 -20.86 -3.55 8.90
CA SER A 222 -20.40 -4.60 9.79
C SER A 222 -20.14 -4.07 11.21
N PRO A 223 -20.68 -4.74 12.26
CA PRO A 223 -20.36 -4.43 13.65
C PRO A 223 -18.96 -4.91 14.07
N TRP A 224 -18.31 -5.75 13.26
CA TRP A 224 -17.04 -6.42 13.59
C TRP A 224 -15.87 -5.87 12.78
N MET A 225 -16.14 -4.92 11.89
CA MET A 225 -15.18 -4.36 10.98
C MET A 225 -15.18 -2.85 11.09
N THR A 226 -14.02 -2.27 10.84
CA THR A 226 -13.87 -0.83 10.71
C THR A 226 -12.95 -0.53 9.54
N LYS A 227 -13.02 0.71 9.07
CA LYS A 227 -12.08 1.21 8.08
C LYS A 227 -11.50 2.53 8.52
N HIS A 228 -10.24 2.74 8.18
CA HIS A 228 -9.55 4.00 8.35
C HIS A 228 -8.99 4.43 7.01
N SER A 229 -9.25 5.68 6.61
CA SER A 229 -8.73 6.22 5.36
C SER A 229 -7.87 7.44 5.67
N THR A 230 -6.68 7.49 5.09
CA THR A 230 -5.79 8.65 5.12
C THR A 230 -5.43 9.07 3.71
N TYR A 231 -5.19 10.36 3.52
CA TYR A 231 -4.69 10.88 2.27
C TYR A 231 -3.23 11.27 2.45
N HIS A 232 -2.40 10.75 1.57
CA HIS A 232 -0.99 11.07 1.42
C HIS A 232 -0.82 11.83 0.11
N MET A 233 0.26 12.60 0.00
CA MET A 233 0.65 13.42 -1.15
C MET A 233 -0.44 14.39 -1.68
N ASN A 234 -0.02 15.50 -2.27
CA ASN A 234 -0.95 16.42 -2.95
C ASN A 234 -0.22 17.11 -4.09
N HIS A 235 -0.28 16.50 -5.28
CA HIS A 235 0.49 16.94 -6.44
C HIS A 235 -0.41 17.62 -7.45
N LYS A 236 -0.08 18.86 -7.81
CA LYS A 236 -0.71 19.59 -8.90
C LYS A 236 0.22 19.57 -10.10
N ARG A 237 -0.20 18.98 -11.22
CA ARG A 237 0.58 18.93 -12.47
C ARG A 237 -0.26 19.39 -13.65
N LYS A 238 0.37 20.15 -14.56
CA LYS A 238 -0.20 20.45 -15.87
C LYS A 238 0.19 19.32 -16.82
N LEU A 239 -0.80 18.67 -17.41
CA LEU A 239 -0.66 17.52 -18.29
C LEU A 239 -0.91 17.98 -19.72
N ARG A 240 -0.03 17.59 -20.65
CA ARG A 240 -0.21 17.82 -22.08
C ARG A 240 -0.79 16.58 -22.73
N PHE A 241 -1.92 16.75 -23.38
CA PHE A 241 -2.59 15.73 -24.17
C PHE A 241 -2.05 15.71 -25.60
N SER A 242 -2.07 14.53 -26.22
CA SER A 242 -1.74 14.38 -27.64
C SER A 242 -2.78 15.12 -28.51
N PRO A 243 -2.42 15.48 -29.76
CA PRO A 243 -3.39 16.03 -30.69
C PRO A 243 -4.58 15.09 -30.88
N TRP A 244 -5.79 15.65 -31.02
CA TRP A 244 -6.98 14.87 -31.30
C TRP A 244 -6.82 14.08 -32.59
N LYS A 245 -7.06 12.77 -32.52
CA LYS A 245 -7.13 11.88 -33.69
C LYS A 245 -8.54 11.31 -33.81
N PRO A 246 -9.07 11.07 -35.02
CA PRO A 246 -10.35 10.39 -35.17
C PRO A 246 -10.31 9.04 -34.45
N ALA A 247 -11.34 8.75 -33.65
CA ALA A 247 -11.42 7.48 -32.94
C ALA A 247 -11.59 6.33 -33.95
N LYS A 248 -10.89 5.20 -33.72
CA LYS A 248 -11.06 4.02 -34.56
C LYS A 248 -12.50 3.48 -34.41
N PRO A 249 -13.18 3.12 -35.50
CA PRO A 249 -14.52 2.54 -35.42
C PRO A 249 -14.44 1.22 -34.65
N ASN A 250 -15.18 1.10 -33.55
CA ASN A 250 -15.35 -0.17 -32.87
C ASN A 250 -16.20 -1.07 -33.78
N GLY A 251 -15.72 -2.26 -34.10
CA GLY A 251 -16.26 -3.17 -35.14
C GLY A 251 -17.74 -3.60 -35.01
N ASN A 252 -18.46 -3.13 -34.00
CA ASN A 252 -19.88 -3.46 -33.76
C ASN A 252 -20.85 -2.29 -34.03
N THR A 253 -20.38 -1.10 -34.39
CA THR A 253 -21.28 0.04 -34.68
C THR A 253 -21.21 0.41 -36.15
N LEU A 254 -21.98 -0.29 -36.98
CA LEU A 254 -22.36 0.26 -38.29
C LEU A 254 -23.12 1.57 -38.03
N MET A 255 -22.67 2.67 -38.62
CA MET A 255 -23.30 4.01 -38.66
C MET A 255 -22.82 5.14 -37.73
N SER A 256 -21.54 5.17 -37.31
CA SER A 256 -20.96 6.45 -36.83
C SER A 256 -19.62 6.76 -37.50
N GLN A 257 -19.64 7.02 -38.81
CA GLN A 257 -18.48 7.61 -39.48
C GLN A 257 -18.20 9.02 -38.91
N GLY A 258 -17.03 9.20 -38.29
CA GLY A 258 -16.39 10.51 -38.11
C GLY A 258 -16.88 11.45 -37.02
N SER A 259 -17.59 10.99 -35.99
CA SER A 259 -18.12 11.87 -34.92
C SER A 259 -17.39 11.81 -33.58
N GLU A 260 -16.41 10.92 -33.45
CA GLU A 260 -15.64 10.72 -32.22
C GLU A 260 -14.15 10.99 -32.44
N TRP A 261 -13.55 11.65 -31.45
CA TRP A 261 -12.14 11.98 -31.42
C TRP A 261 -11.51 11.42 -30.15
N GLU A 262 -10.27 11.00 -30.22
CA GLU A 262 -9.51 10.53 -29.06
C GLU A 262 -8.20 11.30 -28.88
N SER A 263 -7.80 11.43 -27.62
CA SER A 263 -6.53 12.01 -27.22
C SER A 263 -6.04 11.29 -25.96
N GLU A 264 -4.75 11.30 -25.69
CA GLU A 264 -4.16 10.58 -24.57
C GLU A 264 -3.00 11.34 -23.92
N ALA A 265 -2.79 11.06 -22.65
CA ALA A 265 -1.65 11.53 -21.88
C ALA A 265 -1.28 10.53 -20.79
N THR A 266 -0.02 10.56 -20.37
CA THR A 266 0.46 9.77 -19.23
C THR A 266 0.78 10.71 -18.09
N LEU A 267 0.06 10.56 -16.98
CA LEU A 267 0.39 11.24 -15.74
C LEU A 267 1.38 10.37 -14.96
N VAL A 268 2.54 10.92 -14.65
CA VAL A 268 3.48 10.33 -13.68
C VAL A 268 3.28 11.06 -12.36
N VAL A 269 3.09 10.29 -11.29
CA VAL A 269 2.95 10.79 -9.93
C VAL A 269 4.06 10.20 -9.09
N GLU A 270 4.86 11.08 -8.51
CA GLU A 270 5.93 10.68 -7.59
C GLU A 270 5.40 10.64 -6.16
N TYR A 271 5.99 9.80 -5.33
CA TYR A 271 5.86 9.81 -3.89
C TYR A 271 7.24 10.08 -3.30
N SER A 272 7.40 11.25 -2.67
CA SER A 272 8.65 11.73 -2.07
C SER A 272 8.39 12.16 -0.62
N GLY A 273 7.87 11.26 0.20
CA GLY A 273 7.59 11.52 1.61
C GLY A 273 8.74 11.12 2.53
N ASP A 274 8.82 11.75 3.70
CA ASP A 274 9.81 11.42 4.74
C ASP A 274 9.57 10.04 5.40
N THR A 275 8.46 9.38 5.04
CA THR A 275 8.07 8.08 5.60
C THR A 275 7.73 7.09 4.50
N PHE A 276 8.15 5.85 4.71
CA PHE A 276 7.81 4.71 3.88
C PHE A 276 6.33 4.33 4.09
N PRO A 277 5.49 4.45 3.05
CA PRO A 277 4.08 4.09 3.18
C PRO A 277 3.93 2.58 3.29
N GLU A 278 3.10 2.08 4.21
CA GLU A 278 2.98 0.62 4.37
C GLU A 278 2.45 -0.01 3.08
N PRO A 279 2.95 -1.18 2.66
CA PRO A 279 2.59 -1.76 1.37
C PRO A 279 1.11 -2.16 1.30
N THR A 280 0.68 -2.45 0.08
CA THR A 280 -0.61 -3.10 -0.16
C THR A 280 -0.52 -4.53 0.36
N PHE A 281 -1.50 -4.96 1.15
CA PHE A 281 -1.58 -6.34 1.63
C PHE A 281 -3.01 -6.70 2.00
N ALA A 282 -3.29 -8.01 2.01
CA ALA A 282 -4.54 -8.56 2.51
C ALA A 282 -4.24 -9.76 3.42
N SER A 283 -4.86 -9.75 4.60
CA SER A 283 -4.95 -10.88 5.52
C SER A 283 -6.39 -11.01 6.02
N SER A 284 -6.67 -12.10 6.73
CA SER A 284 -7.99 -12.44 7.25
C SER A 284 -8.52 -11.41 8.25
N LEU A 285 -7.65 -10.72 8.98
CA LEU A 285 -8.05 -9.75 10.01
C LEU A 285 -7.74 -8.30 9.64
N ALA A 286 -6.84 -8.06 8.70
CA ALA A 286 -6.48 -6.72 8.28
C ALA A 286 -6.12 -6.67 6.80
N SER A 287 -6.47 -5.58 6.15
CA SER A 287 -6.04 -5.33 4.77
C SER A 287 -5.80 -3.85 4.56
N ARG A 288 -4.91 -3.51 3.63
CA ARG A 288 -4.63 -2.15 3.23
C ARG A 288 -4.56 -2.06 1.72
N ARG A 289 -5.33 -1.14 1.16
CA ARG A 289 -5.38 -0.83 -0.27
C ARG A 289 -5.24 0.65 -0.54
N TYR A 290 -4.84 0.97 -1.75
CA TYR A 290 -4.63 2.33 -2.18
C TYR A 290 -5.51 2.71 -3.38
N ALA A 291 -5.76 4.01 -3.51
CA ALA A 291 -6.39 4.59 -4.68
C ALA A 291 -5.72 5.93 -5.00
N LEU A 292 -5.30 6.10 -6.25
CA LEU A 292 -4.88 7.38 -6.80
C LEU A 292 -6.13 8.20 -7.15
N CYS A 293 -6.44 9.19 -6.31
CA CYS A 293 -7.56 10.10 -6.52
C CYS A 293 -7.07 11.28 -7.35
N MET A 294 -7.67 11.48 -8.53
CA MET A 294 -7.31 12.55 -9.46
C MET A 294 -8.51 13.43 -9.70
N SER A 295 -8.35 14.74 -9.49
CA SER A 295 -9.32 15.75 -9.93
C SER A 295 -8.70 16.53 -11.06
N MET A 296 -9.36 16.53 -12.22
CA MET A 296 -8.84 17.02 -13.48
C MET A 296 -9.72 18.14 -14.03
N GLU A 297 -9.11 19.29 -14.29
CA GLU A 297 -9.72 20.39 -15.04
C GLU A 297 -9.11 20.42 -16.44
N ILE A 298 -9.95 20.31 -17.47
CA ILE A 298 -9.51 20.24 -18.86
C ILE A 298 -9.74 21.61 -19.51
N GLU A 299 -8.67 22.22 -20.04
CA GLU A 299 -8.76 23.52 -20.72
C GLU A 299 -9.67 23.43 -21.96
N GLY A 300 -10.32 24.54 -22.33
CA GLY A 300 -11.23 24.59 -23.49
C GLY A 300 -12.60 23.92 -23.28
N CYS A 301 -12.83 23.24 -22.15
CA CYS A 301 -14.06 22.49 -21.86
C CYS A 301 -15.01 23.18 -20.86
N GLY A 302 -14.83 24.49 -20.62
CA GLY A 302 -15.48 25.24 -19.54
C GLY A 302 -14.94 24.87 -18.15
N ARG A 303 -15.63 25.29 -17.07
CA ARG A 303 -15.30 24.89 -15.68
C ARG A 303 -15.76 23.47 -15.36
N THR A 304 -15.32 22.50 -16.17
CA THR A 304 -15.69 21.10 -16.01
C THR A 304 -14.55 20.36 -15.31
N THR A 305 -14.81 19.87 -14.09
CA THR A 305 -13.90 19.01 -13.35
C THR A 305 -14.32 17.54 -13.47
N VAL A 306 -13.35 16.66 -13.68
CA VAL A 306 -13.52 15.21 -13.76
C VAL A 306 -12.78 14.58 -12.59
N ASP A 307 -13.47 13.72 -11.84
CA ASP A 307 -12.92 13.05 -10.66
C ASP A 307 -12.77 11.55 -10.91
N LEU A 308 -11.53 11.08 -10.91
CA LEU A 308 -11.17 9.68 -11.10
C LEU A 308 -10.61 9.11 -9.78
N SER A 309 -10.84 7.82 -9.56
CA SER A 309 -10.27 7.08 -8.44
C SER A 309 -9.74 5.75 -8.94
N VAL A 310 -8.43 5.68 -9.11
CA VAL A 310 -7.76 4.58 -9.82
C VAL A 310 -7.09 3.65 -8.81
N PRO A 311 -7.26 2.32 -8.91
CA PRO A 311 -6.50 1.40 -8.06
C PRO A 311 -5.00 1.55 -8.33
N VAL A 312 -4.24 1.47 -7.25
CA VAL A 312 -2.77 1.47 -7.29
C VAL A 312 -2.29 0.63 -6.13
N SER A 313 -1.18 -0.09 -6.30
CA SER A 313 -0.53 -0.83 -5.23
C SER A 313 0.77 -0.18 -4.80
N ILE A 314 1.13 -0.33 -3.52
CA ILE A 314 2.45 0.01 -2.98
C ILE A 314 3.20 -1.29 -2.72
N ARG A 315 4.41 -1.40 -3.27
CA ARG A 315 5.20 -2.63 -3.23
C ARG A 315 6.66 -2.33 -2.92
N TYR A 316 7.31 -3.28 -2.27
CA TYR A 316 8.71 -3.20 -1.91
C TYR A 316 9.50 -4.31 -2.60
N THR A 317 10.46 -3.91 -3.43
CA THR A 317 11.36 -4.84 -4.09
C THR A 317 12.64 -4.95 -3.26
N ALA A 318 12.93 -6.14 -2.76
CA ALA A 318 14.28 -6.46 -2.34
C ALA A 318 15.14 -6.69 -3.60
N LYS A 319 16.40 -6.22 -3.60
CA LYS A 319 17.37 -6.86 -4.51
C LYS A 319 17.47 -8.33 -4.09
N PRO A 320 17.61 -9.28 -5.03
CA PRO A 320 18.12 -10.60 -4.66
C PRO A 320 19.36 -10.35 -3.81
N TRP A 321 19.48 -11.02 -2.67
CA TRP A 321 20.76 -11.08 -1.99
C TRP A 321 21.74 -11.64 -3.01
N ASP A 322 22.51 -10.76 -3.65
CA ASP A 322 23.56 -11.16 -4.57
C ASP A 322 24.43 -12.13 -3.77
N ARG A 323 24.53 -13.38 -4.23
CA ARG A 323 25.41 -14.37 -3.60
C ARG A 323 26.84 -13.82 -3.68
N ARG A 324 27.26 -13.09 -2.65
CA ARG A 324 28.65 -12.77 -2.33
C ARG A 324 28.92 -13.13 -0.87
N PRO A 325 30.15 -13.55 -0.58
CA PRO A 325 30.43 -14.65 0.32
C PRO A 325 30.15 -14.29 1.77
N SER A 326 29.65 -15.31 2.47
CA SER A 326 29.39 -15.43 3.91
C SER A 326 29.13 -14.13 4.71
N LEU A 327 27.91 -14.00 5.24
CA LEU A 327 27.61 -13.09 6.36
C LEU A 327 28.63 -13.22 7.52
N LEU A 328 29.29 -14.39 7.64
CA LEU A 328 30.41 -14.63 8.55
C LEU A 328 31.65 -13.76 8.26
N GLU A 329 32.03 -13.53 7.00
CA GLU A 329 33.18 -12.67 6.64
C GLU A 329 32.87 -11.18 6.79
N SER A 330 31.62 -10.77 6.52
CA SER A 330 31.19 -9.39 6.74
C SER A 330 31.01 -9.07 8.22
N LEU A 331 30.45 -10.01 9.00
CA LEU A 331 30.37 -9.88 10.45
C LEU A 331 31.75 -9.97 11.09
N SER A 332 32.65 -10.83 10.62
CA SER A 332 34.01 -10.89 11.15
C SER A 332 34.80 -9.61 10.86
N ALA A 333 34.61 -8.97 9.70
CA ALA A 333 35.21 -7.67 9.40
C ALA A 333 34.67 -6.54 10.30
N VAL A 334 33.34 -6.45 10.45
CA VAL A 334 32.70 -5.43 11.31
C VAL A 334 33.02 -5.67 12.79
N LEU A 335 33.13 -6.93 13.21
CA LEU A 335 33.55 -7.29 14.57
C LEU A 335 35.05 -7.04 14.77
N ALA A 336 35.91 -7.32 13.79
CA ALA A 336 37.34 -7.01 13.87
C ALA A 336 37.60 -5.50 13.95
N GLU A 337 36.83 -4.70 13.22
CA GLU A 337 36.88 -3.23 13.28
C GLU A 337 36.35 -2.66 14.61
N ARG A 338 35.44 -3.38 15.29
CA ARG A 338 34.91 -2.97 16.60
C ARG A 338 35.67 -3.53 17.79
N LEU A 339 36.40 -4.63 17.63
CA LEU A 339 37.30 -5.21 18.63
C LEU A 339 38.64 -4.45 18.72
N SER A 340 39.01 -3.66 17.70
CA SER A 340 40.16 -2.76 17.74
C SER A 340 39.88 -1.45 18.50
N LEU A 341 38.61 -1.10 18.70
CA LEU A 341 38.16 0.00 19.56
C LEU A 341 37.94 -0.57 20.97
N GLY A 342 38.90 -0.33 21.87
CA GLY A 342 38.99 -0.96 23.19
C GLY A 342 37.72 -0.94 24.06
N ALA A 343 37.69 -1.86 25.02
CA ALA A 343 36.54 -2.23 25.86
C ALA A 343 35.86 -1.09 26.65
N GLU A 344 36.51 0.07 26.81
CA GLU A 344 35.93 1.23 27.51
C GLU A 344 34.86 1.97 26.68
N ALA A 345 34.81 1.79 25.35
CA ALA A 345 33.79 2.41 24.50
C ALA A 345 32.43 1.69 24.50
N LEU A 346 32.38 0.42 24.94
CA LEU A 346 31.19 -0.43 24.86
C LEU A 346 30.22 -0.23 26.03
N SER A 347 30.69 0.26 27.19
CA SER A 347 29.84 0.49 28.38
C SER A 347 28.89 1.69 28.22
N ASN A 348 29.25 2.67 27.41
CA ASN A 348 28.42 3.87 27.16
C ASN A 348 27.53 3.73 25.91
N GLN A 349 27.57 2.58 25.21
CA GLN A 349 26.83 2.35 23.95
C GLN A 349 25.69 1.34 24.05
N ALA A 350 25.52 0.62 25.17
CA ALA A 350 24.36 -0.23 25.39
C ALA A 350 23.04 0.58 25.36
N ASP A 351 23.08 1.85 25.77
CA ASP A 351 21.95 2.80 25.68
C ASP A 351 21.70 3.35 24.26
N PHE A 352 22.63 3.17 23.31
CA PHE A 352 22.50 3.70 21.95
C PHE A 352 21.77 2.74 20.98
N LEU A 353 21.55 1.48 21.38
CA LEU A 353 20.82 0.48 20.57
C LEU A 353 19.28 0.58 20.71
N LEU A 354 18.76 1.54 21.46
CA LEU A 354 17.33 1.67 21.78
C LEU A 354 16.58 2.81 21.06
N ARG A 355 17.13 3.40 20.00
CA ARG A 355 16.41 4.37 19.16
C ARG A 355 16.16 3.84 17.75
N THR A 356 15.03 3.17 17.53
CA THR A 356 14.63 2.66 16.21
C THR A 356 13.29 3.25 15.76
N ARG A 357 13.24 4.57 15.61
CA ARG A 357 12.20 5.20 14.79
C ARG A 357 12.65 5.50 13.36
N ASP A 358 13.97 5.47 13.10
CA ASP A 358 14.57 5.92 11.83
C ASP A 358 15.31 4.81 11.05
N GLU A 359 15.33 3.55 11.53
CA GLU A 359 15.90 2.45 10.74
C GLU A 359 14.93 2.03 9.60
N PRO A 360 15.44 1.83 8.37
CA PRO A 360 14.61 1.36 7.26
C PRO A 360 14.03 -0.03 7.56
N PRO A 361 12.82 -0.33 7.09
CA PRO A 361 12.19 -1.63 7.32
C PRO A 361 13.02 -2.76 6.71
N ILE A 362 12.92 -3.95 7.31
CA ILE A 362 13.52 -5.17 6.79
C ILE A 362 12.63 -5.66 5.64
N TYR A 363 13.18 -5.63 4.43
CA TYR A 363 12.57 -6.20 3.23
C TYR A 363 12.91 -7.68 3.18
N VAL A 364 11.89 -8.54 3.05
CA VAL A 364 12.10 -9.98 2.94
C VAL A 364 11.57 -10.47 1.60
N ALA A 365 12.49 -11.03 0.82
CA ALA A 365 12.27 -11.57 -0.53
C ALA A 365 11.64 -12.97 -0.51
#